data_AF-W5WLB4-F1
#
_entry.id   AF-W5WLB4-F1
#
_cell.length_a   1.000
_cell.length_b   1.000
_cell.length_c   1.000
_cell.angle_alpha   90.00
_cell.angle_beta   90.00
_cell.angle_gamma   90.00
#
_symmetry.space_group_name_H-M   'P 1'
#
loop_
_entity.id
_entity.type
_entity.pdbx_description
1 polymer ?
#
loop_
_entity_poly.entity_id
_entity_poly.type
_entity_poly.pdbx_seq_one_letter_code
_entity_poly.pdbx_strand_id
1 'polypeptide(L)'
;MATEVIADVPAMLWARRVDGKVYVYRSVLVREDHALYAPVRDVLTKIEARLVHRQVDDDVNMMFHQAETLWYHAPDVSDDEVCSIAEMAWFLGISLEGCIDQLVRDSLLIAYDDGTYLPTNYAIQSGMLMPRERGPMS
;
A
#
# COMPACT_ATOMS: atom_id res chain seq x y z
N MET A 1 9.85 10.35 -12.63
CA MET A 1 8.41 10.06 -12.63
C MET A 1 7.69 11.32 -12.18
N ALA A 2 6.62 11.72 -12.87
CA ALA A 2 5.87 12.92 -12.52
C ALA A 2 4.75 12.53 -11.55
N THR A 3 4.82 13.02 -10.31
CA THR A 3 3.78 12.83 -9.31
C THR A 3 2.80 13.99 -9.37
N GLU A 4 1.52 13.70 -9.55
CA GLU A 4 0.44 14.69 -9.54
C GLU A 4 -0.29 14.62 -8.19
N VAL A 5 -0.49 15.77 -7.55
CA VAL A 5 -1.31 15.88 -6.33
C VAL A 5 -2.77 16.05 -6.75
N ILE A 6 -3.63 15.15 -6.28
CA ILE A 6 -5.08 15.19 -6.55
C ILE A 6 -5.81 15.90 -5.42
N ALA A 7 -5.49 15.55 -4.17
CA ALA A 7 -6.09 16.12 -2.97
C ALA A 7 -5.10 16.11 -1.81
N ASP A 8 -5.16 17.16 -0.98
CA ASP A 8 -4.39 17.28 0.26
C ASP A 8 -5.24 18.07 1.28
N VAL A 9 -6.05 17.33 2.03
CA VAL A 9 -6.97 17.83 3.06
C VAL A 9 -6.51 17.28 4.41
N PRO A 10 -5.95 18.11 5.29
CA PRO A 10 -5.37 17.68 6.55
C PRO A 10 -6.29 16.77 7.37
N ALA A 11 -5.75 15.66 7.87
CA ALA A 11 -6.43 14.65 8.70
C ALA A 11 -7.71 14.03 8.11
N MET A 12 -7.95 14.19 6.80
CA MET A 12 -9.20 13.77 6.16
C MET A 12 -8.97 13.03 4.83
N LEU A 13 -8.18 13.58 3.92
CA LEU A 13 -7.99 13.01 2.60
C LEU A 13 -6.68 13.46 1.99
N TRP A 14 -5.90 12.50 1.54
CA TRP A 14 -4.72 12.72 0.73
C TRP A 14 -4.79 11.78 -0.48
N ALA A 15 -4.48 12.29 -1.66
CA ALA A 15 -4.50 11.47 -2.87
C ALA A 15 -3.51 11.98 -3.92
N ARG A 16 -2.84 11.04 -4.58
CA ARG A 16 -1.87 11.32 -5.65
C ARG A 16 -1.96 10.34 -6.80
N ARG A 17 -1.51 10.79 -7.96
CA ARG A 17 -1.35 9.97 -9.16
C ARG A 17 0.13 9.83 -9.52
N VAL A 18 0.52 8.60 -9.84
CA VAL A 18 1.87 8.24 -10.32
C VAL A 18 1.70 7.18 -11.41
N ASP A 19 2.15 7.47 -12.63
CA ASP A 19 2.20 6.51 -13.74
C ASP A 19 0.92 5.67 -13.96
N GLY A 20 -0.24 6.33 -13.89
CA GLY A 20 -1.55 5.68 -14.09
C GLY A 20 -2.12 4.96 -12.86
N LYS A 21 -1.37 4.92 -11.75
CA LYS A 21 -1.83 4.49 -10.43
C LYS A 21 -2.33 5.70 -9.63
N VAL A 22 -3.41 5.52 -8.88
CA VAL A 22 -3.94 6.51 -7.95
C VAL A 22 -3.92 5.92 -6.54
N TYR A 23 -3.23 6.62 -5.66
CA TYR A 23 -3.10 6.27 -4.24
C TYR A 23 -3.95 7.23 -3.44
N VAL A 24 -4.75 6.68 -2.53
CA VAL A 24 -5.67 7.41 -1.69
C VAL A 24 -5.45 6.98 -0.25
N TYR A 25 -5.24 7.96 0.61
CA TYR A 25 -5.23 7.81 2.06
C TYR A 25 -6.33 8.70 2.63
N ARG A 26 -7.32 8.13 3.30
CA ARG A 26 -8.49 8.91 3.74
C ARG A 26 -8.97 8.49 5.11
N SER A 27 -9.58 9.41 5.84
CA SER A 27 -10.41 9.04 6.99
C SER A 27 -11.59 8.19 6.53
N VAL A 28 -12.00 7.22 7.35
CA VAL A 28 -13.17 6.36 7.11
C VAL A 28 -14.49 7.13 6.89
N LEU A 29 -14.54 8.41 7.27
CA LEU A 29 -15.69 9.28 7.04
C LEU A 29 -15.76 9.86 5.61
N VAL A 30 -14.64 9.94 4.91
CA VAL A 30 -14.57 10.49 3.55
C VAL A 30 -14.88 9.37 2.55
N ARG A 31 -16.17 9.09 2.39
CA ARG A 31 -16.66 8.07 1.45
C ARG A 31 -16.62 8.55 -0.01
N GLU A 32 -16.79 7.61 -0.94
CA GLU A 32 -16.68 7.87 -2.39
C GLU A 32 -17.76 8.84 -2.92
N ASP A 33 -18.88 8.98 -2.20
CA ASP A 33 -19.96 9.93 -2.47
C ASP A 33 -19.75 11.29 -1.78
N HIS A 34 -18.80 11.39 -0.85
CA HIS A 34 -18.53 12.61 -0.10
C HIS A 34 -17.96 13.71 -1.00
N ALA A 35 -18.32 14.98 -0.74
CA ALA A 35 -17.89 16.11 -1.55
C ALA A 35 -16.35 16.26 -1.59
N LEU A 36 -15.68 16.03 -0.45
CA LEU A 36 -14.21 16.03 -0.38
C LEU A 36 -13.56 14.99 -1.31
N TYR A 37 -14.25 13.90 -1.63
CA TYR A 37 -13.73 12.85 -2.51
C TYR A 37 -13.91 13.16 -4.00
N ALA A 38 -14.62 14.24 -4.35
CA ALA A 38 -14.93 14.58 -5.74
C ALA A 38 -13.68 14.67 -6.65
N PRO A 39 -12.57 15.33 -6.26
CA PRO A 39 -11.38 15.40 -7.10
C PRO A 39 -10.79 14.01 -7.42
N VAL A 40 -10.80 13.10 -6.44
CA VAL A 40 -10.34 11.73 -6.62
C VAL A 40 -11.26 10.99 -7.58
N ARG A 41 -12.58 11.06 -7.37
CA ARG A 41 -13.58 10.43 -8.23
C ARG A 41 -13.50 10.90 -9.69
N ASP A 42 -13.28 12.19 -9.90
CA ASP A 42 -13.13 12.77 -11.23
C ASP A 42 -11.90 12.22 -11.96
N VAL A 43 -10.77 12.10 -11.24
CA VAL A 43 -9.55 11.48 -11.79
C VAL A 43 -9.77 10.00 -12.10
N LEU A 44 -10.35 9.24 -11.16
CA LEU A 44 -10.63 7.81 -11.34
C LEU A 44 -11.53 7.56 -12.55
N THR A 45 -12.55 8.40 -12.74
CA THR A 45 -13.46 8.33 -13.89
C THR A 45 -12.73 8.64 -15.21
N LYS A 46 -11.89 9.68 -15.22
CA LYS A 46 -11.15 10.11 -16.41
C LYS A 46 -10.17 9.05 -16.92
N ILE A 47 -9.56 8.30 -16.02
CA ILE A 47 -8.56 7.27 -16.37
C ILE A 47 -9.13 5.86 -16.34
N GLU A 48 -10.44 5.73 -16.11
CA GLU A 48 -11.16 4.46 -15.96
C GLU A 48 -10.51 3.52 -14.95
N ALA A 49 -9.96 4.08 -13.86
CA ALA A 49 -9.24 3.29 -12.89
C ALA A 49 -10.18 2.47 -12.00
N ARG A 50 -9.77 1.23 -11.73
CA ARG A 50 -10.47 0.31 -10.83
C ARG A 50 -9.70 0.14 -9.53
N LEU A 51 -10.43 -0.11 -8.44
CA LEU A 51 -9.86 -0.42 -7.14
C LEU A 51 -9.15 -1.77 -7.20
N VAL A 52 -7.89 -1.82 -6.76
CA VAL A 52 -7.10 -3.06 -6.66
C VAL A 52 -6.77 -3.43 -5.23
N HIS A 53 -6.69 -2.45 -4.35
CA HIS A 53 -6.34 -2.66 -2.95
C HIS A 53 -7.16 -1.74 -2.07
N ARG A 54 -7.64 -2.29 -0.95
CA ARG A 54 -8.26 -1.55 0.14
C ARG A 54 -7.81 -2.15 1.46
N GLN A 55 -7.29 -1.32 2.34
CA GLN A 55 -6.94 -1.68 3.71
C GLN A 55 -7.46 -0.61 4.67
N VAL A 56 -7.79 -1.02 5.88
CA VAL A 56 -8.18 -0.13 6.97
C VAL A 56 -7.19 -0.32 8.11
N ASP A 57 -6.61 0.78 8.58
CA ASP A 57 -5.59 0.79 9.62
C ASP A 57 -5.96 1.77 10.73
N ASP A 58 -5.48 1.50 11.94
CA ASP A 58 -5.57 2.47 13.03
C ASP A 58 -4.49 3.56 12.84
N ASP A 59 -4.90 4.83 12.77
CA ASP A 59 -4.00 6.00 12.70
C ASP A 59 -4.53 7.13 13.58
N VAL A 60 -3.82 7.42 14.68
CA VAL A 60 -4.13 8.47 15.66
C VAL A 60 -4.23 9.88 15.07
N ASN A 61 -3.62 10.11 13.90
CA ASN A 61 -3.65 11.41 13.22
C ASN A 61 -4.89 11.58 12.34
N MET A 62 -5.67 10.52 12.14
CA MET A 62 -6.91 10.54 11.38
C MET A 62 -8.13 10.64 12.28
N MET A 63 -9.22 11.19 11.75
CA MET A 63 -10.47 11.28 12.48
C MET A 63 -10.99 9.87 12.85
N PHE A 64 -11.40 9.70 14.12
CA PHE A 64 -11.72 8.40 14.74
C PHE A 64 -10.56 7.41 14.88
N HIS A 65 -9.32 7.90 14.74
CA HIS A 65 -8.11 7.10 14.81
C HIS A 65 -8.06 5.97 13.77
N GLN A 66 -8.75 6.13 12.64
CA GLN A 66 -8.83 5.13 11.58
C GLN A 66 -8.70 5.75 10.20
N ALA A 67 -7.97 5.05 9.33
CA ALA A 67 -7.73 5.45 7.96
C ALA A 67 -8.00 4.30 6.99
N GLU A 68 -8.40 4.64 5.77
CA GLU A 68 -8.44 3.71 4.65
C GLU A 68 -7.33 4.04 3.65
N THR A 69 -6.64 3.00 3.26
CA THR A 69 -5.65 2.94 2.19
C THR A 69 -6.30 2.35 0.97
N LEU A 70 -6.39 3.08 -0.13
CA LEU A 70 -6.97 2.59 -1.38
C LEU A 70 -6.04 2.82 -2.56
N TRP A 71 -5.85 1.78 -3.37
CA TRP A 71 -5.08 1.86 -4.61
C TRP A 71 -5.97 1.57 -5.79
N TYR A 72 -5.84 2.39 -6.83
CA TYR A 72 -6.57 2.25 -8.07
C TYR A 72 -5.62 2.24 -9.25
N HIS A 73 -5.89 1.39 -10.23
CA HIS A 73 -5.08 1.25 -11.45
C HIS A 73 -5.93 1.52 -12.68
N ALA A 74 -5.39 2.28 -13.64
CA ALA A 74 -5.93 2.38 -14.99
C ALA A 74 -5.89 1.01 -15.70
N PRO A 75 -6.72 0.76 -16.73
CA PRO A 75 -6.86 -0.56 -17.35
C PRO A 75 -5.57 -1.14 -17.98
N ASP A 76 -4.66 -0.27 -18.42
CA ASP A 76 -3.39 -0.61 -19.07
C ASP A 76 -2.21 -0.70 -18.10
N VAL A 77 -2.43 -0.41 -16.82
CA VAL A 77 -1.44 -0.52 -15.76
C VAL A 77 -1.51 -1.91 -15.15
N SER A 78 -0.36 -2.61 -15.10
CA SER A 78 -0.30 -3.93 -14.50
C SER A 78 -0.75 -3.89 -13.04
N ASP A 79 -1.48 -4.92 -12.63
CA ASP A 79 -1.82 -5.20 -11.23
C ASP A 79 -0.62 -5.74 -10.46
N ASP A 80 0.59 -5.30 -10.82
CA ASP A 80 1.76 -5.50 -10.00
C ASP A 80 1.41 -4.89 -8.63
N GLU A 81 0.98 -5.74 -7.70
CA GLU A 81 0.77 -5.47 -6.28
C GLU A 81 2.06 -4.96 -5.62
N VAL A 82 3.15 -4.92 -6.39
CA VAL A 82 4.41 -4.29 -6.09
C VAL A 82 4.23 -2.76 -6.07
N CYS A 83 3.50 -2.29 -5.07
CA CYS A 83 3.91 -1.09 -4.37
C CYS A 83 5.34 -1.36 -3.90
N SER A 84 6.30 -0.62 -4.44
CA SER A 84 7.66 -0.72 -3.93
C SER A 84 7.63 -0.45 -2.42
N ILE A 85 8.51 -1.09 -1.65
CA ILE A 85 8.58 -0.86 -0.20
C ILE A 85 8.79 0.64 0.09
N ALA A 86 9.41 1.38 -0.83
CA ALA A 86 9.53 2.84 -0.76
C ALA A 86 8.20 3.58 -0.90
N GLU A 87 7.35 3.19 -1.85
CA GLU A 87 6.00 3.75 -1.99
C GLU A 87 5.14 3.40 -0.78
N MET A 88 5.28 2.19 -0.24
CA MET A 88 4.57 1.76 0.96
C MET A 88 5.06 2.52 2.21
N ALA A 89 6.37 2.67 2.39
CA ALA A 89 6.93 3.42 3.51
C ALA A 89 6.48 4.88 3.49
N TRP A 90 6.58 5.51 2.33
CA TRP A 90 6.13 6.87 2.13
C TRP A 90 4.63 7.03 2.35
N PHE A 91 3.83 6.06 1.88
CA PHE A 91 2.40 6.02 2.10
C PHE A 91 2.05 5.89 3.60
N LEU A 92 2.73 4.99 4.32
CA LEU A 92 2.54 4.75 5.76
C LEU A 92 3.12 5.88 6.64
N GLY A 93 3.73 6.91 6.05
CA GLY A 93 4.36 8.01 6.79
C GLY A 93 5.55 7.57 7.66
N ILE A 94 6.14 6.42 7.38
CA ILE A 94 7.31 5.88 8.08
C ILE A 94 8.55 5.96 7.20
N SER A 95 9.74 5.87 7.82
CA SER A 95 10.97 5.76 7.02
C SER A 95 10.95 4.45 6.23
N LEU A 96 11.63 4.44 5.08
CA LEU A 96 11.87 3.21 4.31
C LEU A 96 12.46 2.10 5.19
N GLU A 97 13.42 2.46 6.03
CA GLU A 97 14.04 1.55 7.01
C GLU A 97 13.01 1.00 8.01
N GLY A 98 12.16 1.85 8.59
CA GLY A 98 11.10 1.41 9.51
C GLY A 98 10.05 0.52 8.85
N CYS A 99 9.77 0.74 7.56
CA CYS A 99 8.90 -0.13 6.77
C CYS A 99 9.53 -1.51 6.53
N ILE A 100 10.81 -1.52 6.16
CA ILE A 100 11.58 -2.76 5.98
C ILE A 100 11.66 -3.55 7.29
N ASP A 101 11.96 -2.89 8.41
CA ASP A 101 12.03 -3.53 9.73
C ASP A 101 10.71 -4.20 10.12
N GLN A 102 9.59 -3.53 9.83
CA GLN A 102 8.25 -4.08 10.08
C GLN A 102 8.00 -5.33 9.22
N LEU A 103 8.33 -5.28 7.93
CA LEU A 103 8.16 -6.42 7.02
C LEU A 103 9.04 -7.61 7.39
N VAL A 104 10.26 -7.38 7.86
CA VAL A 104 11.14 -8.44 8.37
C VAL A 104 10.58 -9.05 9.65
N ARG A 105 10.13 -8.20 10.60
CA ARG A 105 9.48 -8.66 11.83
C ARG A 105 8.26 -9.53 11.57
N ASP A 106 7.44 -9.15 10.61
CA ASP A 106 6.21 -9.86 10.24
C ASP A 106 6.47 -11.05 9.29
N SER A 107 7.74 -11.38 9.04
CA SER A 107 8.18 -12.50 8.19
C SER A 107 7.70 -12.40 6.72
N LEU A 108 7.46 -11.18 6.23
CA LEU A 108 7.11 -10.89 4.84
C LEU A 108 8.35 -10.68 3.97
N LEU A 109 9.46 -10.23 4.58
CA LEU A 109 10.78 -10.16 3.98
C LEU A 109 11.80 -10.98 4.77
N ILE A 110 12.75 -11.58 4.06
CA ILE A 110 13.97 -12.16 4.60
C ILE A 110 15.08 -11.13 4.42
N ALA A 111 15.73 -10.74 5.50
CA ALA A 111 16.94 -9.91 5.46
C ALA A 111 18.18 -10.80 5.41
N TYR A 112 19.11 -10.48 4.49
CA TYR A 112 20.41 -11.14 4.39
C TYR A 112 21.52 -10.25 4.96
N ASP A 113 22.62 -10.87 5.39
CA ASP A 113 23.78 -10.18 5.98
C ASP A 113 24.46 -9.19 5.01
N ASP A 114 24.24 -9.34 3.70
CA ASP A 114 24.76 -8.46 2.65
C ASP A 114 23.88 -7.21 2.41
N GLY A 115 22.80 -7.05 3.19
CA GLY A 115 21.86 -5.94 3.08
C GLY A 115 20.81 -6.12 1.98
N THR A 116 20.71 -7.30 1.37
CA THR A 116 19.63 -7.62 0.43
C THR A 116 18.38 -8.13 1.15
N TYR A 117 17.22 -7.91 0.53
CA TYR A 117 15.93 -8.38 1.03
C TYR A 117 15.23 -9.23 -0.02
N LEU A 118 14.62 -10.33 0.42
CA LEU A 118 13.87 -11.23 -0.44
C LEU A 118 12.45 -11.44 0.08
N PRO A 119 11.41 -11.33 -0.76
CA PRO A 119 10.06 -11.71 -0.37
C PRO A 119 9.98 -13.17 0.10
N THR A 120 9.41 -13.40 1.28
CA THR A 120 9.36 -14.74 1.88
C THR A 120 8.58 -15.73 1.00
N ASN A 121 7.53 -15.28 0.32
CA ASN A 121 6.76 -16.11 -0.61
C ASN A 121 7.61 -16.58 -1.80
N TYR A 122 8.44 -15.70 -2.36
CA TYR A 122 9.38 -16.04 -3.42
C TYR A 122 10.43 -17.04 -2.92
N ALA A 123 10.96 -16.87 -1.72
CA ALA A 123 11.91 -17.80 -1.12
C ALA A 123 11.31 -19.21 -0.94
N ILE A 124 10.03 -19.31 -0.58
CA ILE A 124 9.31 -20.58 -0.48
C ILE A 124 9.10 -21.21 -1.86
N GLN A 125 8.60 -20.43 -2.83
CA GLN A 125 8.31 -20.92 -4.19
C GLN A 125 9.58 -21.37 -4.93
N SER A 126 10.70 -20.68 -4.70
CA SER A 126 12.00 -21.03 -5.27
C SER A 126 12.71 -22.17 -4.53
N GLY A 127 12.14 -22.68 -3.43
CA GLY A 127 12.71 -23.74 -2.61
C GLY A 127 13.90 -23.31 -1.75
N MET A 128 14.22 -22.01 -1.71
CA MET A 128 15.26 -21.45 -0.84
C MET A 128 14.89 -21.53 0.64
N LEU A 129 13.58 -21.44 0.94
CA LEU A 129 13.04 -21.60 2.28
C LEU A 129 12.03 -22.76 2.25
N MET A 130 12.37 -23.88 2.89
CA MET A 130 11.42 -24.98 3.01
C MET A 130 10.52 -24.74 4.22
N PRO A 131 9.19 -24.82 4.07
CA PRO A 131 8.30 -24.86 5.22
C PRO A 131 8.76 -25.99 6.13
N ARG A 132 8.83 -25.76 7.45
CA ARG A 132 9.03 -26.86 8.39
C ARG A 132 7.96 -27.91 8.09
N GLU A 133 8.39 -29.11 7.71
CA GLU A 133 7.50 -30.26 7.71
C GLU A 133 6.90 -30.33 9.12
N ARG A 134 5.57 -30.27 9.22
CA ARG A 134 4.92 -30.62 10.48
C ARG A 134 5.31 -32.08 10.73
N GLY A 135 6.31 -32.30 11.57
CA GLY A 135 6.60 -33.62 12.11
C GLY A 135 5.31 -34.21 12.69
N PRO A 136 5.17 -35.54 12.70
CA PRO A 136 3.95 -36.17 13.18
C PRO A 136 3.59 -35.61 14.56
N MET A 137 2.36 -35.09 14.69
CA MET A 137 1.84 -34.65 15.98
C MET A 137 1.94 -35.84 16.93
N SER A 138 2.84 -35.72 17.90
CA SER A 138 3.04 -36.68 18.99
C SER A 138 2.09 -36.37 20.13
#